data_AF-A0A7V8E6H9-F1
#
_entry.id   AF-A0A7V8E6H9-F1
#
_cell.length_a   1.000
_cell.length_b   1.000
_cell.length_c   1.000
_cell.angle_alpha   90.00
_cell.angle_beta   90.00
_cell.angle_gamma   90.00
#
_symmetry.space_group_name_H-M   'P 1'
#
loop_
_entity.id
_entity.type
_entity.pdbx_description
1 polymer ?
#
loop_
_entity_poly.entity_id
_entity_poly.type
_entity_poly.pdbx_seq_one_letter_code
_entity_poly.pdbx_strand_id
1 'polypeptide(L)'
;MSATVAVSDMLGITMPRAATAVDYHDRISRGLPRTSLRRVERIAGVLPGQLAGILGVHLRTLTRAERRKSAPLEPVLSDRLYRFAQVVGRAAEVMESPAGGRQWLAAPQYGLGGRTPLSLLRTEAGTSEVLHLLGRIEHGDLA
;
A
#
# COMPACT_ATOMS: atom_id res chain seq x y z
N MET A 1 10.54 -5.69 19.32
CA MET A 1 10.75 -4.51 18.45
C MET A 1 10.68 -4.98 17.00
N SER A 2 9.48 -5.07 16.42
CA SER A 2 9.30 -5.39 15.00
C SER A 2 9.85 -4.21 14.18
N ALA A 3 10.74 -4.48 13.22
CA ALA A 3 11.27 -3.44 12.35
C ALA A 3 10.13 -2.89 11.48
N THR A 4 9.66 -1.68 11.80
CA THR A 4 8.75 -0.93 10.93
C THR A 4 9.44 -0.73 9.60
N VAL A 5 8.95 -1.39 8.56
CA VAL A 5 9.41 -1.14 7.19
C VAL A 5 8.84 0.20 6.78
N ALA A 6 9.68 1.24 6.73
CA ALA A 6 9.24 2.55 6.28
C ALA A 6 8.64 2.45 4.89
N VAL A 7 7.59 3.22 4.61
CA VAL A 7 6.91 3.23 3.29
C VAL A 7 7.91 3.53 2.17
N SER A 8 8.91 4.38 2.42
CA SER A 8 10.01 4.66 1.50
C SER A 8 10.82 3.41 1.14
N ASP A 9 11.12 2.55 2.11
CA ASP A 9 11.90 1.33 1.91
C ASP A 9 11.11 0.29 1.11
N MET A 10 9.81 0.17 1.43
CA MET A 10 8.88 -0.68 0.69
C MET A 10 8.77 -0.27 -0.77
N LEU A 11 8.70 1.04 -1.02
CA LEU A 11 8.68 1.59 -2.37
C LEU A 11 10.07 1.62 -3.01
N GLY A 12 11.14 1.42 -2.26
CA GLY A 12 12.51 1.50 -2.79
C GLY A 12 12.89 2.90 -3.25
N ILE A 13 12.39 3.92 -2.56
CA ILE A 13 12.69 5.33 -2.78
C ILE A 13 13.46 5.87 -1.58
N THR A 14 14.38 6.78 -1.83
CA THR A 14 15.03 7.54 -0.75
C THR A 14 14.19 8.76 -0.46
N MET A 15 13.89 8.98 0.82
CA MET A 15 13.17 10.15 1.31
C MET A 15 14.01 10.81 2.41
N PRO A 16 13.85 12.14 2.65
CA PRO A 16 14.43 12.79 3.82
C PRO A 16 14.01 12.07 5.11
N ARG A 17 14.86 12.09 6.15
CA ARG A 17 14.55 11.44 7.44
C ARG A 17 13.25 11.95 8.06
N ALA A 18 12.95 13.24 7.88
CA ALA A 18 11.71 13.88 8.31
C ALA A 18 10.82 14.21 7.10
N ALA A 19 10.64 13.24 6.20
CA ALA A 19 9.80 13.44 5.02
C ALA A 19 8.36 13.75 5.41
N THR A 20 7.85 14.82 4.81
CA THR A 20 6.48 15.30 4.96
C THR A 20 5.56 14.69 3.89
N ALA A 21 4.25 14.86 4.06
CA ALA A 21 3.29 14.51 3.01
C ALA A 21 3.58 15.25 1.68
N VAL A 22 4.10 16.48 1.74
CA VAL A 22 4.49 17.27 0.56
C VAL A 22 5.69 16.63 -0.15
N ASP A 23 6.69 16.15 0.59
CA ASP A 23 7.83 15.44 -0.02
C ASP A 23 7.38 14.18 -0.75
N TYR A 24 6.47 13.41 -0.15
CA TYR A 24 5.89 12.23 -0.79
C TYR A 24 5.07 12.62 -2.02
N HIS A 25 4.25 13.67 -1.94
CA HIS A 25 3.52 14.22 -3.09
C HIS A 25 4.47 14.53 -4.25
N ASP A 26 5.54 15.30 -4.02
CA ASP A 26 6.51 15.65 -5.07
C ASP A 26 7.21 14.42 -5.65
N ARG A 27 7.47 13.41 -4.82
CA ARG A 27 8.08 12.15 -5.27
C ARG A 27 7.13 11.33 -6.13
N ILE A 28 5.85 11.28 -5.77
CA ILE A 28 4.78 10.55 -6.47
C ILE A 28 4.42 11.24 -7.77
N SER A 29 4.33 12.58 -7.77
CA SER A 29 4.07 13.41 -8.95
C SER A 29 5.15 13.25 -10.03
N ARG A 30 6.39 12.99 -9.62
CA ARG A 30 7.50 12.62 -10.53
C ARG A 30 7.50 11.15 -10.97
N GLY A 31 6.63 10.33 -10.39
CA GLY A 31 6.50 8.90 -10.68
C GLY A 31 7.46 8.03 -9.87
N LEU A 32 6.96 6.92 -9.35
CA LEU A 32 7.75 5.95 -8.58
C LEU A 32 8.60 5.04 -9.47
N PRO A 33 9.70 4.46 -8.95
CA PRO A 33 10.44 3.44 -9.66
C PRO A 33 9.54 2.26 -10.03
N ARG A 34 9.65 1.73 -11.23
CA ARG A 34 8.93 0.51 -11.63
C ARG A 34 9.23 -0.71 -10.76
N THR A 35 10.41 -0.75 -10.13
CA THR A 35 10.79 -1.79 -9.17
C THR A 35 9.95 -1.74 -7.89
N SER A 36 9.29 -0.62 -7.60
CA SER A 36 8.35 -0.49 -6.47
C SER A 36 7.20 -1.48 -6.57
N LEU A 37 6.70 -1.79 -7.78
CA LEU A 37 5.63 -2.79 -7.97
C LEU A 37 6.02 -4.14 -7.36
N ARG A 38 7.14 -4.71 -7.81
CA ARG A 38 7.65 -5.99 -7.30
C ARG A 38 8.04 -5.96 -5.82
N ARG A 39 8.49 -4.81 -5.32
CA ARG A 39 8.82 -4.67 -3.89
C ARG A 39 7.55 -4.74 -3.04
N VAL A 40 6.53 -3.97 -3.41
CA VAL A 40 5.24 -3.96 -2.72
C VAL A 40 4.54 -5.32 -2.83
N GLU A 41 4.54 -5.98 -4.00
CA GLU A 41 4.00 -7.34 -4.15
C GLU A 41 4.61 -8.32 -3.15
N ARG A 42 5.94 -8.34 -3.06
CA ARG A 42 6.67 -9.23 -2.16
C ARG A 42 6.39 -8.95 -0.69
N ILE A 43 6.41 -7.68 -0.30
CA ILE A 43 6.23 -7.27 1.10
C ILE A 43 4.78 -7.48 1.54
N ALA A 44 3.82 -7.13 0.68
CA ALA A 44 2.39 -7.33 0.93
C ALA A 44 1.95 -8.79 0.75
N GLY A 45 2.77 -9.64 0.14
CA GLY A 45 2.44 -11.04 -0.13
C GLY A 45 1.28 -11.19 -1.13
N VAL A 46 1.16 -10.30 -2.10
CA VAL A 46 0.11 -10.33 -3.13
C VAL A 46 0.68 -10.70 -4.49
N LEU A 47 -0.13 -11.39 -5.30
CA LEU A 47 0.21 -11.72 -6.68
C LEU A 47 0.01 -10.52 -7.61
N PRO A 48 0.67 -10.46 -8.77
CA PRO A 48 0.53 -9.35 -9.72
C PRO A 48 -0.92 -9.06 -10.15
N GLY A 49 -1.75 -10.09 -10.28
CA GLY A 49 -3.18 -9.93 -10.59
C GLY A 49 -3.95 -9.23 -9.47
N GLN A 50 -3.64 -9.54 -8.21
CA GLN A 50 -4.25 -8.89 -7.05
C GLN A 50 -3.77 -7.44 -6.95
N LEU A 51 -2.46 -7.19 -7.14
CA LEU A 51 -1.94 -5.83 -7.17
C LEU A 51 -2.62 -5.01 -8.29
N ALA A 52 -2.77 -5.56 -9.49
CA ALA A 52 -3.45 -4.87 -10.59
C ALA A 52 -4.88 -4.46 -10.20
N GLY A 53 -5.64 -5.37 -9.56
CA GLY A 53 -6.98 -5.08 -9.06
C GLY A 53 -7.02 -3.98 -7.98
N ILE A 54 -6.08 -4.01 -7.03
CA ILE A 54 -5.91 -2.99 -6.00
C ILE A 54 -5.57 -1.64 -6.63
N LEU A 55 -4.68 -1.62 -7.62
CA LEU A 55 -4.29 -0.40 -8.33
C LEU A 55 -5.32 0.03 -9.38
N GLY A 56 -6.45 -0.68 -9.51
CA GLY A 56 -7.53 -0.33 -10.45
C GLY A 56 -7.06 -0.31 -11.91
N VAL A 57 -6.17 -1.22 -12.29
CA VAL A 57 -5.69 -1.37 -13.67
C VAL A 57 -5.78 -2.83 -14.10
N HIS A 58 -5.81 -3.07 -15.42
CA HIS A 58 -5.68 -4.43 -15.93
C HIS A 58 -4.26 -4.97 -15.72
N LEU A 59 -4.12 -6.29 -15.52
CA LEU A 59 -2.82 -6.94 -15.37
C LEU A 59 -1.86 -6.62 -16.53
N ARG A 60 -2.37 -6.57 -17.78
CA ARG A 60 -1.57 -6.16 -18.95
C ARG A 60 -0.93 -4.77 -18.80
N THR A 61 -1.66 -3.83 -18.19
CA THR A 61 -1.21 -2.44 -17.98
C THR A 61 -0.13 -2.42 -16.91
N LEU A 62 -0.31 -3.16 -15.82
CA LEU A 62 0.67 -3.33 -14.75
C LEU A 62 1.98 -3.92 -15.29
N THR A 63 1.89 -5.05 -16.01
CA THR A 63 3.06 -5.72 -16.62
C THR A 63 3.76 -4.82 -17.65
N ARG A 64 3.01 -4.04 -18.43
CA ARG A 64 3.60 -3.06 -19.35
C ARG A 64 4.35 -1.97 -18.59
N ALA A 65 3.76 -1.41 -17.53
CA ALA A 65 4.41 -0.38 -16.71
C ALA A 65 5.70 -0.90 -16.07
N GLU A 66 5.70 -2.14 -15.56
CA GLU A 66 6.87 -2.80 -14.96
C GLU A 66 8.03 -2.99 -15.96
N ARG A 67 7.72 -3.32 -17.22
CA ARG A 67 8.72 -3.63 -18.27
C ARG A 67 9.32 -2.40 -18.95
N ARG A 68 8.71 -1.21 -18.86
CA ARG A 68 9.24 0.02 -19.48
C ARG A 68 10.62 0.35 -18.91
N LYS A 69 11.68 0.25 -19.72
CA LYS A 69 13.07 0.35 -19.20
C LYS A 69 13.48 1.76 -18.74
N SER A 70 12.93 2.80 -19.35
CA SER A 70 13.47 4.16 -19.24
C SER A 70 12.50 5.19 -18.64
N ALA A 71 11.38 4.75 -18.08
CA ALA A 71 10.38 5.66 -17.50
C ALA A 71 9.95 5.20 -16.10
N PRO A 72 9.71 6.13 -15.17
CA PRO A 72 9.02 5.81 -13.92
C PRO A 72 7.58 5.39 -14.18
N LEU A 73 6.91 4.91 -13.14
CA LEU A 73 5.46 4.69 -13.17
C LEU A 73 4.76 6.03 -13.38
N GLU A 74 3.62 6.01 -14.08
CA GLU A 74 2.79 7.19 -14.22
C GLU A 74 2.34 7.71 -12.84
N PRO A 75 2.15 9.03 -12.66
CA PRO A 75 1.81 9.61 -11.35
C PRO A 75 0.56 8.99 -10.72
N VAL A 76 -0.47 8.72 -11.52
CA VAL A 76 -1.71 8.09 -11.03
C VAL A 76 -1.46 6.67 -10.51
N LEU A 77 -0.64 5.87 -11.20
CA LEU A 77 -0.31 4.52 -10.76
C LEU A 77 0.62 4.56 -9.53
N SER A 78 1.49 5.56 -9.48
CA SER A 78 2.40 5.82 -8.36
C SER A 78 1.65 6.17 -7.08
N ASP A 79 0.64 7.03 -7.17
CA ASP A 79 -0.23 7.40 -6.07
C ASP A 79 -0.93 6.17 -5.49
N ARG A 80 -1.59 5.38 -6.35
CA ARG A 80 -2.30 4.16 -5.93
C ARG A 80 -1.37 3.17 -5.26
N LEU A 81 -0.14 3.02 -5.76
CA LEU A 81 0.86 2.14 -5.17
C LEU A 81 1.34 2.65 -3.81
N TYR A 82 1.55 3.96 -3.68
CA TYR A 82 1.91 4.59 -2.41
C TYR A 82 0.82 4.40 -1.37
N ARG A 83 -0.45 4.63 -1.72
CA ARG A 83 -1.60 4.40 -0.83
C ARG A 83 -1.71 2.96 -0.38
N PHE A 84 -1.49 2.01 -1.29
CA PHE A 84 -1.44 0.59 -0.90
C PHE A 84 -0.28 0.29 0.06
N ALA A 85 0.92 0.80 -0.22
CA ALA A 85 2.09 0.62 0.63
C ALA A 85 1.90 1.21 2.04
N GLN A 86 1.22 2.35 2.16
CA GLN A 86 0.86 2.94 3.46
C GLN A 86 -0.04 2.01 4.27
N VAL A 87 -1.09 1.44 3.66
CA VAL A 87 -1.99 0.51 4.34
C VAL A 87 -1.24 -0.75 4.78
N VAL A 88 -0.36 -1.29 3.93
CA VAL A 88 0.46 -2.47 4.27
C VAL A 88 1.38 -2.18 5.46
N GLY A 89 2.05 -1.02 5.46
CA GLY A 89 2.88 -0.58 6.57
C GLY A 89 2.10 -0.44 7.87
N ARG A 90 0.98 0.28 7.84
CA ARG A 90 0.13 0.48 9.02
C ARG A 90 -0.49 -0.81 9.54
N ALA A 91 -0.95 -1.70 8.66
CA ALA A 91 -1.45 -3.00 9.08
C ALA A 91 -0.35 -3.84 9.76
N ALA A 92 0.89 -3.81 9.26
CA ALA A 92 2.00 -4.52 9.89
C ALA A 92 2.38 -3.91 11.25
N GLU A 93 2.30 -2.58 11.40
CA GLU A 93 2.55 -1.88 12.66
C GLU A 93 1.48 -2.21 13.71
N VAL A 94 0.19 -2.03 13.38
CA VAL A 94 -0.92 -2.26 14.33
C VAL A 94 -1.06 -3.73 14.70
N MET A 95 -0.76 -4.65 13.78
CA MET A 95 -0.74 -6.09 14.07
C MET A 95 0.60 -6.57 14.67
N GLU A 96 1.56 -5.66 14.88
CA GLU A 96 2.92 -5.90 15.39
C GLU A 96 3.74 -6.96 14.62
N SER A 97 3.27 -7.33 13.42
CA SER A 97 3.80 -8.44 12.63
C SER A 97 3.51 -8.23 11.15
N PRO A 98 4.52 -8.31 10.25
CA PRO A 98 4.28 -8.32 8.82
C PRO A 98 3.40 -9.49 8.35
N ALA A 99 3.46 -10.64 9.04
CA ALA A 99 2.56 -11.76 8.74
C ALA A 99 1.14 -11.47 9.24
N GLY A 100 1.01 -10.93 10.46
CA GLY A 100 -0.28 -10.53 11.03
C GLY A 100 -0.98 -9.46 10.19
N GLY A 101 -0.27 -8.43 9.75
CA GLY A 101 -0.80 -7.38 8.88
C GLY A 101 -1.33 -7.94 7.56
N ARG A 102 -0.59 -8.85 6.92
CA ARG A 102 -1.04 -9.53 5.69
C ARG A 102 -2.29 -10.37 5.92
N GLN A 103 -2.34 -11.13 7.02
CA GLN A 103 -3.51 -11.92 7.38
C GLN A 103 -4.73 -11.04 7.65
N TRP A 104 -4.55 -9.95 8.39
CA TRP A 104 -5.61 -8.98 8.69
C TRP A 104 -6.16 -8.33 7.42
N LEU A 105 -5.28 -7.91 6.50
CA LEU A 105 -5.65 -7.33 5.21
C LEU A 105 -6.49 -8.27 4.33
N ALA A 106 -6.26 -9.59 4.46
CA ALA A 106 -6.97 -10.63 3.72
C ALA A 106 -8.24 -11.14 4.41
N ALA A 107 -8.44 -10.82 5.69
CA ALA A 107 -9.58 -11.29 6.47
C ALA A 107 -10.75 -10.29 6.45
N PRO A 108 -12.02 -10.76 6.42
CA PRO A 108 -13.19 -9.92 6.64
C PRO A 108 -13.12 -9.17 7.97
N GLN A 109 -13.44 -7.87 7.96
CA GLN A 109 -13.47 -7.05 9.16
C GLN A 109 -14.89 -6.59 9.46
N TYR A 110 -15.32 -6.74 10.72
CA TYR A 110 -16.65 -6.30 11.15
C TYR A 110 -16.86 -4.80 10.93
N GLY A 111 -15.88 -3.98 11.34
CA GLY A 111 -15.89 -2.53 11.14
C GLY A 111 -15.91 -2.07 9.67
N LEU A 112 -15.75 -2.98 8.70
CA LEU A 112 -15.84 -2.71 7.26
C LEU A 112 -17.06 -3.38 6.62
N GLY A 113 -18.08 -3.71 7.42
CA GLY A 113 -19.29 -4.39 6.95
C GLY A 113 -19.02 -5.82 6.47
N GLY A 114 -18.08 -6.53 7.10
CA GLY A 114 -17.74 -7.91 6.75
C GLY A 114 -16.90 -8.04 5.47
N ARG A 115 -16.31 -6.95 4.98
CA ARG A 115 -15.44 -6.96 3.80
C ARG A 115 -13.99 -7.10 4.17
N THR A 116 -13.18 -7.62 3.25
CA THR A 116 -11.72 -7.63 3.42
C THR A 116 -11.16 -6.23 3.14
N PRO A 117 -10.17 -5.76 3.92
CA PRO A 117 -9.48 -4.50 3.66
C PRO A 117 -8.93 -4.42 2.23
N LEU A 118 -8.32 -5.49 1.69
CA LEU A 118 -7.81 -5.51 0.32
C LEU A 118 -8.88 -5.21 -0.74
N SER A 119 -10.15 -5.60 -0.51
CA SER A 119 -11.26 -5.33 -1.44
C SER A 119 -11.64 -3.85 -1.52
N LEU A 120 -11.22 -3.03 -0.54
CA LEU A 120 -11.54 -1.61 -0.41
C LEU A 120 -10.49 -0.70 -1.04
N LEU A 121 -9.25 -1.18 -1.18
CA LEU A 121 -8.08 -0.34 -1.50
C LEU A 121 -8.04 0.21 -2.93
N ARG A 122 -8.99 -0.19 -3.78
CA ARG A 122 -9.13 0.36 -5.13
C ARG A 122 -9.48 1.84 -5.15
N THR A 123 -10.16 2.33 -4.11
CA THR A 123 -10.69 3.69 -4.03
C THR A 123 -10.11 4.43 -2.86
N GLU A 124 -10.01 5.76 -2.95
CA GLU A 124 -9.55 6.56 -1.82
C GLU A 124 -10.43 6.41 -0.59
N ALA A 125 -11.75 6.52 -0.75
CA ALA A 125 -12.69 6.34 0.35
C ALA A 125 -12.49 5.01 1.09
N GLY A 126 -12.31 3.91 0.35
CA GLY A 126 -12.04 2.61 0.95
C GLY A 126 -10.68 2.52 1.65
N THR A 127 -9.64 3.14 1.09
CA THR A 127 -8.32 3.26 1.74
C THR A 127 -8.42 4.04 3.05
N SER A 128 -9.09 5.20 3.05
CA SER A 128 -9.29 6.03 4.25
C SER A 128 -10.01 5.25 5.33
N GLU A 129 -11.07 4.52 4.99
CA GLU A 129 -11.85 3.74 5.96
C GLU A 129 -11.02 2.60 6.57
N VAL A 130 -10.19 1.92 5.77
CA VAL A 130 -9.27 0.90 6.28
C VAL A 130 -8.26 1.50 7.26
N LEU A 131 -7.68 2.66 6.94
CA LEU A 131 -6.74 3.35 7.83
C LEU A 131 -7.41 3.84 9.11
N HIS A 132 -8.65 4.33 9.03
CA HIS A 132 -9.43 4.68 10.21
C HIS A 132 -9.68 3.48 11.12
N LEU A 133 -10.07 2.34 10.56
CA LEU A 133 -10.26 1.12 11.35
C LEU A 133 -8.96 0.68 12.01
N LEU A 134 -7.83 0.69 11.30
CA LEU A 134 -6.51 0.40 11.88
C LEU A 134 -6.18 1.34 13.04
N GLY A 135 -6.47 2.63 12.89
CA GLY A 135 -6.29 3.62 13.97
C GLY A 135 -7.14 3.29 15.20
N ARG A 136 -8.42 2.93 15.02
CA ARG A 136 -9.27 2.51 16.13
C ARG A 136 -8.75 1.27 16.85
N ILE A 137 -8.31 0.26 16.09
CA ILE A 137 -7.72 -0.97 16.65
C ILE A 137 -6.48 -0.66 17.48
N GLU A 138 -5.59 0.21 17.01
CA GLU A 138 -4.38 0.64 17.73
C GLU A 138 -4.69 1.29 19.09
N HIS A 139 -5.81 2.00 19.20
CA HIS A 139 -6.25 2.67 20.44
C HIS A 139 -7.14 1.78 21.32
N GLY A 140 -7.39 0.52 20.93
CA GLY A 140 -8.26 -0.40 21.67
C GLY A 140 -9.76 -0.16 21.48
N ASP A 141 -10.14 0.72 20.55
CA ASP A 141 -11.54 0.99 20.20
C ASP A 141 -12.04 -0.11 19.26
N LEU A 142 -12.37 -1.27 19.82
CA LEU A 142 -13.02 -2.34 19.07
C LEU A 142 -14.40 -1.86 18.59
N ALA A 143 -14.56 -1.75 17.27
CA ALA A 143 -15.85 -1.60 16.61
C ALA A 143 -16.61 -2.90 16.62
#